data_AF-A0AAY4APL8-F1
#
_entry.id   AF-A0AAY4APL8-F1
#
_cell.length_a   1.000
_cell.length_b   1.000
_cell.length_c   1.000
_cell.angle_alpha   90.00
_cell.angle_beta   90.00
_cell.angle_gamma   90.00
#
_symmetry.space_group_name_H-M   'P 1'
#
loop_
_entity.id
_entity.type
_entity.pdbx_description
1 polymer ?
#
loop_
_entity_poly.entity_id
_entity_poly.type
_entity_poly.pdbx_seq_one_letter_code
_entity_poly.pdbx_strand_id
1 'polypeptide(L)'
;MPLPFGFKLKRTRRYTVSSKSCLVTRIQLLNGEFVEFTLSVESTGQECLEAVAQRLELREITYFSLWYLNKQNQQRWVDLEKPLKKQLDKYGLEPTVFFGVVFYVPCVSQLQQEITRYQYYLQLKKDILEGRIPCSIEQAIRMAGLAVQADFGDFNRYESQEFLQKFVLFPIGWIQDERVLEEATQEVCRLYQTYRGLPAAEAEMLYMQEVEKIEGYGQESYHAKDSQGTDILIVSCLDGIIVKHKNGKPPVLFNWNDINNMTHNKSFFALELANKEDTIQFQTEDMETSKYVCRMCLARHKFYRINKSIAVLDFVCIFFSSPQSKPQPYMIAPAQLHYNGHYTSQDSLYINNQNGYYYHSQTSLDRSPHEFNGRIRNGSVYSAHSTSSLNNPQHYLQHSPMSSNPSITGSDVMRPDYMPTQLQNSRRSSVQSFVVL
;
A
#
# COMPACT_ATOMS: atom_id res chain seq x y z
N MET A 1 -6.42 -13.51 -61.59
CA MET A 1 -5.74 -12.20 -61.69
C MET A 1 -5.31 -11.79 -60.29
N PRO A 2 -4.08 -11.29 -60.06
CA PRO A 2 -3.71 -10.63 -58.80
C PRO A 2 -4.08 -9.14 -58.82
N LEU A 3 -4.52 -8.59 -57.69
CA LEU A 3 -4.84 -7.16 -57.53
C LEU A 3 -3.56 -6.33 -57.26
N PRO A 4 -3.45 -5.07 -57.76
CA PRO A 4 -2.16 -4.40 -57.88
C PRO A 4 -1.90 -3.29 -56.84
N PHE A 5 -1.92 -3.58 -55.53
CA PHE A 5 -1.60 -2.57 -54.50
C PHE A 5 -0.63 -3.09 -53.42
N GLY A 6 0.66 -2.87 -53.66
CA GLY A 6 1.74 -3.17 -52.72
C GLY A 6 1.87 -2.13 -51.60
N PHE A 7 0.98 -2.16 -50.61
CA PHE A 7 1.13 -1.40 -49.38
C PHE A 7 2.30 -1.93 -48.54
N LYS A 8 3.50 -1.38 -48.78
CA LYS A 8 4.67 -1.63 -47.93
C LYS A 8 4.47 -0.95 -46.58
N LEU A 9 3.90 -1.68 -45.62
CA LEU A 9 3.90 -1.33 -44.20
C LEU A 9 5.33 -0.96 -43.79
N LYS A 10 5.55 0.33 -43.46
CA LYS A 10 6.83 0.80 -42.91
C LYS A 10 7.06 0.04 -41.61
N ARG A 11 8.08 -0.82 -41.61
CA ARG A 11 8.54 -1.61 -40.46
C ARG A 11 8.77 -0.65 -39.29
N THR A 12 7.90 -0.69 -38.28
CA THR A 12 8.01 0.17 -37.08
C THR A 12 9.38 -0.05 -36.46
N ARG A 13 10.26 0.95 -36.56
CA ARG A 13 11.52 0.93 -35.82
C ARG A 13 11.15 1.00 -34.34
N ARG A 14 11.43 -0.07 -33.58
CA ARG A 14 11.54 0.04 -32.13
C ARG A 14 12.65 1.05 -31.88
N TYR A 15 12.31 2.22 -31.35
CA TYR A 15 13.29 3.22 -30.97
C TYR A 15 13.99 2.70 -29.71
N THR A 16 15.20 2.18 -29.86
CA THR A 16 16.05 1.88 -28.70
C THR A 16 16.43 3.21 -28.08
N VAL A 17 15.83 3.56 -26.92
CA VAL A 17 16.15 4.79 -26.19
C VAL A 17 17.51 4.63 -25.52
N SER A 18 18.55 4.79 -26.33
CA SER A 18 19.97 4.65 -25.97
C SER A 18 20.74 5.95 -26.25
N SER A 19 20.10 7.10 -25.99
CA SER A 19 20.84 8.35 -25.81
C SER A 19 21.61 8.28 -24.48
N LYS A 20 22.88 8.69 -24.48
CA LYS A 20 23.72 8.71 -23.26
C LYS A 20 23.19 9.64 -22.15
N SER A 21 22.18 10.45 -22.47
CA SER A 21 21.46 11.37 -21.59
C SER A 21 20.18 10.77 -20.98
N CYS A 22 19.86 9.50 -21.25
CA CYS A 22 18.68 8.83 -20.69
C CYS A 22 19.05 7.77 -19.65
N LEU A 23 18.21 7.66 -18.61
CA LEU A 23 18.14 6.54 -17.67
C LEU A 23 16.81 5.80 -17.93
N VAL A 24 16.87 4.50 -18.18
CA VAL A 24 15.68 3.63 -18.10
C VAL A 24 15.71 2.96 -16.73
N THR A 25 14.78 3.31 -15.86
CA THR A 25 14.67 2.73 -14.51
C THR A 25 13.49 1.78 -14.44
N ARG A 26 13.77 0.54 -14.03
CA ARG A 26 12.75 -0.45 -13.68
C ARG A 26 12.42 -0.31 -12.19
N ILE A 27 11.16 -0.01 -11.89
CA ILE A 27 10.68 0.20 -10.53
C ILE A 27 9.68 -0.91 -10.18
N GLN A 28 9.91 -1.62 -9.08
CA GLN A 28 8.92 -2.53 -8.51
C GLN A 28 7.96 -1.76 -7.60
N LEU A 29 6.67 -1.96 -7.80
CA LEU A 29 5.58 -1.40 -6.99
C LEU A 29 5.24 -2.34 -5.82
N LEU A 30 4.45 -1.84 -4.86
CA LEU A 30 4.08 -2.61 -3.66
C LEU A 30 3.12 -3.78 -3.93
N ASN A 31 2.44 -3.79 -5.08
CA ASN A 31 1.67 -4.93 -5.57
C ASN A 31 2.54 -5.97 -6.32
N GLY A 32 3.86 -5.81 -6.30
CA GLY A 32 4.82 -6.71 -6.97
C GLY A 32 5.02 -6.42 -8.46
N GLU A 33 4.15 -5.65 -9.11
CA GLU A 33 4.26 -5.29 -10.53
C GLU A 33 5.49 -4.41 -10.80
N PHE A 34 6.00 -4.48 -12.03
CA PHE A 34 7.09 -3.63 -12.49
C PHE A 34 6.60 -2.59 -13.48
N VAL A 35 7.05 -1.35 -13.30
CA VAL A 35 6.87 -0.25 -14.24
C VAL A 35 8.24 0.29 -14.67
N GLU A 36 8.34 0.73 -15.91
CA GLU A 36 9.58 1.29 -16.47
C GLU A 36 9.39 2.78 -16.78
N PHE A 37 10.32 3.60 -16.31
CA PHE A 37 10.35 5.04 -16.59
C PHE A 37 11.59 5.42 -17.38
N THR A 38 11.41 6.34 -18.32
CA THR A 38 12.45 6.91 -19.18
C THR A 38 12.72 8.33 -18.68
N LEU A 39 13.81 8.51 -17.94
CA LEU A 39 14.17 9.75 -17.22
C LEU A 39 15.47 10.35 -17.77
N SER A 40 15.76 11.62 -17.46
CA SER A 40 17.10 12.17 -17.69
C SER A 40 18.12 11.49 -16.77
N VAL A 41 19.38 11.38 -17.20
CA VAL A 41 20.50 11.01 -16.31
C VAL A 41 20.74 12.01 -15.17
N GLU A 42 20.21 13.23 -15.32
CA GLU A 42 20.24 14.29 -14.31
C GLU A 42 19.03 14.24 -13.36
N SER A 43 17.95 13.55 -13.74
CA SER A 43 16.72 13.52 -12.94
C SER A 43 16.95 12.95 -11.55
N THR A 44 16.42 13.67 -10.58
CA THR A 44 16.50 13.41 -9.16
C THR A 44 15.65 12.21 -8.73
N GLY A 45 15.90 11.70 -7.52
CA GLY A 45 15.00 10.72 -6.91
C GLY A 45 13.59 11.26 -6.72
N GLN A 46 13.43 12.58 -6.49
CA GLN A 46 12.15 13.26 -6.37
C GLN A 46 11.33 13.20 -7.67
N GLU A 47 11.91 13.60 -8.81
CA GLU A 47 11.24 13.52 -10.13
C GLU A 47 10.81 12.07 -10.46
N CYS A 48 11.64 11.09 -10.08
CA CYS A 48 11.32 9.68 -10.26
C CYS A 48 10.14 9.22 -9.38
N LEU A 49 10.12 9.65 -8.11
CA LEU A 49 9.01 9.38 -7.18
C LEU A 49 7.71 10.05 -7.65
N GLU A 50 7.78 11.27 -8.18
CA GLU A 50 6.63 11.99 -8.75
C GLU A 50 6.08 11.28 -10.00
N ALA A 51 6.92 10.72 -10.85
CA ALA A 51 6.48 9.91 -12.00
C ALA A 51 5.75 8.62 -11.55
N VAL A 52 6.23 7.95 -10.49
CA VAL A 52 5.54 6.80 -9.87
C VAL A 52 4.20 7.24 -9.27
N ALA A 53 4.18 8.34 -8.52
CA ALA A 53 2.98 8.87 -7.91
C ALA A 53 1.92 9.26 -8.95
N GLN A 54 2.32 9.92 -10.05
CA GLN A 54 1.44 10.24 -11.17
C GLN A 54 0.86 8.97 -11.80
N ARG A 55 1.68 7.93 -12.00
CA ARG A 55 1.25 6.63 -12.55
C ARG A 55 0.26 5.88 -11.64
N LEU A 56 0.26 6.18 -10.34
CA LEU A 56 -0.62 5.64 -9.31
C LEU A 56 -1.76 6.59 -8.89
N GLU A 57 -1.82 7.82 -9.41
CA GLU A 57 -2.77 8.87 -8.98
C GLU A 57 -2.65 9.28 -7.48
N LEU A 58 -1.47 9.07 -6.89
CA LEU A 58 -1.14 9.47 -5.52
C LEU A 58 -0.90 10.98 -5.42
N ARG A 59 -1.58 11.64 -4.47
CA ARG A 59 -1.38 13.05 -4.09
C ARG A 59 -0.68 13.16 -2.73
N GLU A 60 -0.93 12.23 -1.81
CA GLU A 60 -0.25 12.13 -0.51
C GLU A 60 1.17 11.51 -0.64
N ILE A 61 1.97 12.03 -1.58
CA ILE A 61 3.29 11.50 -1.94
C ILE A 61 4.25 11.48 -0.75
N THR A 62 4.05 12.37 0.22
CA THR A 62 4.99 12.60 1.35
C THR A 62 5.27 11.38 2.23
N TYR A 63 4.44 10.33 2.21
CA TYR A 63 4.67 9.12 3.00
C TYR A 63 5.57 8.09 2.30
N PHE A 64 5.74 8.23 0.99
CA PHE A 64 6.39 7.25 0.12
C PHE A 64 7.80 7.70 -0.27
N SER A 65 8.61 6.72 -0.67
CA SER A 65 9.92 6.97 -1.27
C SER A 65 10.33 5.78 -2.14
N LEU A 66 11.56 5.87 -2.65
CA LEU A 66 12.21 4.86 -3.45
C LEU A 66 13.38 4.27 -2.67
N TRP A 67 13.64 2.98 -2.79
CA TRP A 67 14.82 2.33 -2.24
C TRP A 67 15.49 1.40 -3.25
N TYR A 68 16.74 1.03 -2.97
CA TYR A 68 17.52 0.07 -3.74
C TYR A 68 18.36 -0.80 -2.80
N LEU A 69 18.85 -1.93 -3.29
CA LEU A 69 19.86 -2.74 -2.60
C LEU A 69 21.24 -2.17 -2.91
N ASN A 70 22.02 -1.83 -1.88
CA ASN A 70 23.40 -1.39 -2.08
C ASN A 70 24.34 -2.59 -2.35
N LYS A 71 25.59 -2.33 -2.68
CA LYS A 71 26.62 -3.35 -2.96
C LYS A 71 26.91 -4.32 -1.81
N GLN A 72 26.47 -4.01 -0.59
CA GLN A 72 26.51 -4.86 0.61
C GLN A 72 25.19 -5.64 0.83
N ASN A 73 24.29 -5.63 -0.15
CA ASN A 73 22.94 -6.21 -0.11
C ASN A 73 22.03 -5.66 1.01
N GLN A 74 22.27 -4.42 1.43
CA GLN A 74 21.46 -3.72 2.42
C GLN A 74 20.45 -2.79 1.73
N GLN A 75 19.21 -2.76 2.22
CA GLN A 75 18.21 -1.77 1.78
C GLN A 75 18.71 -0.34 2.09
N ARG A 76 18.62 0.55 1.10
CA ARG A 76 18.94 1.98 1.21
C ARG A 76 17.87 2.82 0.53
N TRP A 77 17.23 3.71 1.28
CA TRP A 77 16.35 4.74 0.74
C TRP A 77 17.13 5.72 -0.14
N VAL A 78 16.59 6.02 -1.32
CA VAL A 78 17.11 7.00 -2.27
C VAL A 78 17.23 8.38 -1.61
N ASP A 79 18.24 9.13 -2.00
CA ASP A 79 18.35 10.55 -1.71
C ASP A 79 17.56 11.32 -2.78
N LEU A 80 16.33 11.73 -2.43
CA LEU A 80 15.39 12.34 -3.36
C LEU A 80 15.93 13.66 -3.95
N GLU A 81 16.82 14.36 -3.24
CA GLU A 81 17.46 15.61 -3.69
C GLU A 81 18.61 15.38 -4.70
N LYS A 82 19.00 14.13 -4.97
CA LYS A 82 20.17 13.81 -5.82
C LYS A 82 19.77 13.05 -7.08
N PRO A 83 20.51 13.21 -8.20
CA PRO A 83 20.28 12.46 -9.43
C PRO A 83 20.26 10.94 -9.19
N LEU A 84 19.18 10.27 -9.59
CA LEU A 84 18.96 8.85 -9.28
C LEU A 84 20.06 7.98 -9.89
N LYS A 85 20.41 8.21 -11.16
CA LYS A 85 21.45 7.44 -11.87
C LYS A 85 22.78 7.45 -11.10
N LYS A 86 23.21 8.62 -10.63
CA LYS A 86 24.50 8.77 -9.92
C LYS A 86 24.54 7.99 -8.61
N GLN A 87 23.38 7.79 -7.97
CA GLN A 87 23.27 6.97 -6.77
C GLN A 87 23.35 5.49 -7.10
N LEU A 88 22.58 5.03 -8.10
CA LEU A 88 22.58 3.63 -8.54
C LEU A 88 23.96 3.19 -9.07
N ASP A 89 24.58 3.97 -9.98
CA ASP A 89 25.92 3.68 -10.50
C ASP A 89 26.96 3.51 -9.37
N LYS A 90 26.88 4.37 -8.35
CA LYS A 90 27.87 4.45 -7.27
C LYS A 90 27.65 3.40 -6.18
N TYR A 91 26.40 3.24 -5.73
CA TYR A 91 26.06 2.51 -4.51
C TYR A 91 25.19 1.27 -4.76
N GLY A 92 24.41 1.25 -5.84
CA GLY A 92 23.50 0.16 -6.15
C GLY A 92 24.21 -1.15 -6.53
N LEU A 93 23.60 -2.26 -6.13
CA LEU A 93 23.93 -3.61 -6.61
C LEU A 93 23.38 -3.84 -8.02
N GLU A 94 22.15 -3.37 -8.26
CA GLU A 94 21.42 -3.46 -9.52
C GLU A 94 20.74 -2.12 -9.86
N PRO A 95 20.34 -1.89 -11.13
CA PRO A 95 19.54 -0.73 -11.52
C PRO A 95 18.06 -0.82 -11.09
N THR A 96 17.66 -1.92 -10.44
CA THR A 96 16.29 -2.13 -9.92
C THR A 96 16.03 -1.22 -8.73
N VAL A 97 14.94 -0.45 -8.80
CA VAL A 97 14.45 0.42 -7.73
C VAL A 97 13.11 -0.11 -7.22
N PHE A 98 12.78 0.16 -5.96
CA PHE A 98 11.58 -0.33 -5.31
C PHE A 98 10.82 0.84 -4.69
N PHE A 99 9.51 0.90 -4.91
CA PHE A 99 8.61 1.86 -4.26
C PHE A 99 8.20 1.33 -2.87
N GLY A 100 8.06 2.22 -1.88
CA GLY A 100 7.65 1.82 -0.53
C GLY A 100 7.30 3.00 0.38
N VAL A 101 6.70 2.69 1.54
CA VAL A 101 6.42 3.68 2.60
C VAL A 101 7.69 3.90 3.42
N VAL A 102 8.10 5.17 3.58
CA VAL A 102 9.28 5.56 4.36
C VAL A 102 8.90 6.19 5.71
N PHE A 103 7.73 6.85 5.77
CA PHE A 103 7.20 7.48 6.97
C PHE A 103 5.83 6.90 7.30
N TYR A 104 5.72 6.32 8.50
CA TYR A 104 4.53 5.69 9.04
C TYR A 104 3.72 6.73 9.84
N VAL A 105 2.39 6.66 9.79
CA VAL A 105 1.51 7.60 10.49
C VAL A 105 1.09 7.02 11.85
N PRO A 106 0.96 7.84 12.92
CA PRO A 106 0.51 7.34 14.24
C PRO A 106 -0.93 6.81 14.28
N CYS A 107 -1.76 7.21 13.32
CA CYS A 107 -3.10 6.66 13.11
C CYS A 107 -3.38 6.55 11.62
N VAL A 108 -3.60 5.34 11.10
CA VAL A 108 -3.80 5.08 9.67
C VAL A 108 -5.10 5.66 9.11
N SER A 109 -6.07 5.96 9.98
CA SER A 109 -7.31 6.66 9.61
C SER A 109 -7.08 8.12 9.19
N GLN A 110 -5.90 8.71 9.41
CA GLN A 110 -5.57 10.05 8.91
C GLN A 110 -5.26 10.08 7.40
N LEU A 111 -5.02 8.92 6.77
CA LEU A 111 -4.72 8.81 5.33
C LEU A 111 -5.98 9.07 4.50
N GLN A 112 -5.95 10.13 3.67
CA GLN A 112 -7.17 10.68 3.07
C GLN A 112 -7.61 9.94 1.80
N GLN A 113 -6.68 9.60 0.90
CA GLN A 113 -7.00 8.91 -0.35
C GLN A 113 -7.06 7.39 -0.16
N GLU A 114 -8.05 6.77 -0.81
CA GLU A 114 -8.18 5.30 -0.87
C GLU A 114 -6.93 4.63 -1.45
N ILE A 115 -6.32 5.22 -2.49
CA ILE A 115 -5.08 4.71 -3.07
C ILE A 115 -3.89 4.81 -2.12
N THR A 116 -3.80 5.85 -1.28
CA THR A 116 -2.77 5.97 -0.24
C THR A 116 -2.92 4.83 0.78
N ARG A 117 -4.15 4.60 1.25
CA ARG A 117 -4.50 3.51 2.16
C ARG A 117 -4.15 2.15 1.58
N TYR A 118 -4.52 1.88 0.32
CA TYR A 118 -4.21 0.63 -0.36
C TYR A 118 -2.68 0.37 -0.47
N GLN A 119 -1.89 1.39 -0.85
CA GLN A 119 -0.43 1.25 -0.90
C GLN A 119 0.16 1.03 0.51
N TYR A 120 -0.38 1.68 1.54
CA TYR A 120 0.00 1.43 2.94
C TYR A 120 -0.31 0.00 3.40
N TYR A 121 -1.51 -0.51 3.09
CA TYR A 121 -1.91 -1.89 3.36
C TYR A 121 -0.94 -2.88 2.71
N LEU A 122 -0.58 -2.67 1.43
CA LEU A 122 0.37 -3.54 0.73
C LEU A 122 1.77 -3.53 1.38
N GLN A 123 2.26 -2.36 1.82
CA GLN A 123 3.52 -2.28 2.57
C GLN A 123 3.42 -3.01 3.91
N LEU A 124 2.39 -2.76 4.71
CA LEU A 124 2.25 -3.38 6.03
C LEU A 124 2.07 -4.90 5.92
N LYS A 125 1.32 -5.37 4.91
CA LYS A 125 1.23 -6.81 4.58
C LYS A 125 2.60 -7.38 4.25
N LYS A 126 3.41 -6.69 3.44
CA LYS A 126 4.78 -7.11 3.15
C LYS A 126 5.67 -7.12 4.40
N ASP A 127 5.60 -6.10 5.25
CA ASP A 127 6.43 -5.99 6.45
C ASP A 127 6.10 -7.07 7.49
N ILE A 128 4.84 -7.50 7.59
CA ILE A 128 4.41 -8.64 8.39
C ILE A 128 4.92 -9.96 7.77
N LEU A 129 4.69 -10.18 6.47
CA LEU A 129 5.07 -11.44 5.81
C LEU A 129 6.60 -11.65 5.72
N GLU A 130 7.38 -10.57 5.63
CA GLU A 130 8.85 -10.61 5.70
C GLU A 130 9.40 -10.61 7.14
N GLY A 131 8.53 -10.56 8.16
CA GLY A 131 8.93 -10.57 9.58
C GLY A 131 9.63 -9.30 10.06
N ARG A 132 9.51 -8.18 9.33
CA ARG A 132 10.07 -6.87 9.73
C ARG A 132 9.33 -6.31 10.95
N ILE A 133 8.01 -6.49 10.97
CA ILE A 133 7.16 -6.20 12.13
C ILE A 133 6.88 -7.54 12.85
N PRO A 134 7.46 -7.79 14.03
CA PRO A 134 7.22 -9.02 14.77
C PRO A 134 5.81 -9.03 15.35
N CYS A 135 5.08 -10.11 15.13
CA CYS A 135 3.74 -10.31 15.68
C CYS A 135 3.64 -11.64 16.46
N SER A 136 2.48 -11.93 17.02
CA SER A 136 2.10 -13.23 17.58
C SER A 136 1.30 -14.05 16.57
N ILE A 137 1.19 -15.38 16.79
CA ILE A 137 0.36 -16.26 15.94
C ILE A 137 -1.09 -15.79 15.85
N GLU A 138 -1.68 -15.34 16.96
CA GLU A 138 -3.05 -14.82 16.99
C GLU A 138 -3.21 -13.54 16.17
N GLN A 139 -2.24 -12.62 16.25
CA GLN A 139 -2.22 -11.43 15.41
C GLN A 139 -2.11 -11.82 13.93
N ALA A 140 -1.18 -12.71 13.58
CA ALA A 140 -0.96 -13.16 12.21
C ALA A 140 -2.21 -13.83 11.62
N ILE A 141 -2.92 -14.65 12.40
CA ILE A 141 -4.21 -15.24 12.01
C ILE A 141 -5.27 -14.15 11.75
N ARG A 142 -5.41 -13.15 12.64
CA ARG A 142 -6.36 -12.03 12.42
C ARG A 142 -6.03 -11.24 11.16
N MET A 143 -4.75 -10.90 10.97
CA MET A 143 -4.25 -10.21 9.80
C MET A 143 -4.47 -11.01 8.51
N ALA A 144 -4.17 -12.30 8.51
CA ALA A 144 -4.39 -13.19 7.36
C ALA A 144 -5.89 -13.29 6.99
N GLY A 145 -6.80 -13.40 7.97
CA GLY A 145 -8.24 -13.39 7.72
C GLY A 145 -8.73 -12.09 7.06
N LEU A 146 -8.22 -10.93 7.51
CA LEU A 146 -8.53 -9.63 6.91
C LEU A 146 -7.92 -9.48 5.50
N ALA A 147 -6.68 -9.93 5.31
CA ALA A 147 -6.01 -9.90 4.01
C ALA A 147 -6.71 -10.79 2.98
N VAL A 148 -7.23 -11.96 3.38
CA VAL A 148 -8.03 -12.83 2.49
C VAL A 148 -9.33 -12.14 2.07
N GLN A 149 -10.07 -11.50 2.99
CA GLN A 149 -11.27 -10.74 2.64
C GLN A 149 -10.95 -9.54 1.72
N ALA A 150 -9.83 -8.84 1.95
CA ALA A 150 -9.39 -7.73 1.10
C ALA A 150 -8.99 -8.20 -0.32
N ASP A 151 -8.21 -9.27 -0.42
CA ASP A 151 -7.63 -9.74 -1.69
C ASP A 151 -8.64 -10.55 -2.54
N PHE A 152 -9.59 -11.27 -1.93
CA PHE A 152 -10.53 -12.17 -2.62
C PHE A 152 -12.01 -11.74 -2.58
N GLY A 153 -12.40 -10.80 -1.72
CA GLY A 153 -13.79 -10.41 -1.52
C GLY A 153 -14.56 -11.38 -0.61
N ASP A 154 -15.85 -11.58 -0.83
CA ASP A 154 -16.70 -12.37 0.07
C ASP A 154 -16.51 -13.89 -0.01
N PHE A 155 -16.46 -14.54 1.16
CA PHE A 155 -16.44 -15.99 1.29
C PHE A 155 -17.59 -16.69 0.52
N ASN A 156 -17.23 -17.53 -0.44
CA ASN A 156 -18.16 -18.40 -1.16
C ASN A 156 -18.27 -19.79 -0.50
N ARG A 157 -19.46 -20.14 0.00
CA ARG A 157 -19.76 -21.45 0.65
C ARG A 157 -19.59 -22.67 -0.25
N TYR A 158 -19.44 -22.51 -1.56
CA TYR A 158 -19.31 -23.60 -2.53
C TYR A 158 -17.88 -23.83 -3.03
N GLU A 159 -16.91 -23.02 -2.59
CA GLU A 159 -15.51 -23.14 -3.02
C GLU A 159 -14.65 -23.86 -1.97
N SER A 160 -13.82 -24.79 -2.43
CA SER A 160 -12.86 -25.49 -1.58
C SER A 160 -11.81 -24.51 -1.05
N GLN A 161 -11.61 -24.49 0.27
CA GLN A 161 -10.68 -23.58 0.94
C GLN A 161 -9.21 -24.02 0.84
N GLU A 162 -8.94 -25.14 0.16
CA GLU A 162 -7.59 -25.59 -0.24
C GLU A 162 -6.83 -24.53 -1.06
N PHE A 163 -7.51 -23.53 -1.65
CA PHE A 163 -6.82 -22.43 -2.32
C PHE A 163 -5.95 -21.62 -1.34
N LEU A 164 -6.34 -21.50 -0.07
CA LEU A 164 -5.61 -20.73 0.95
C LEU A 164 -4.19 -21.27 1.18
N GLN A 165 -3.99 -22.59 1.03
CA GLN A 165 -2.68 -23.25 1.13
C GLN A 165 -1.69 -22.84 0.02
N LYS A 166 -2.18 -22.16 -1.04
CA LYS A 166 -1.36 -21.68 -2.16
C LYS A 166 -0.87 -20.23 -1.99
N PHE A 167 -1.27 -19.57 -0.90
CA PHE A 167 -0.93 -18.18 -0.61
C PHE A 167 -0.07 -18.06 0.65
N VAL A 168 0.82 -17.07 0.66
CA VAL A 168 1.66 -16.77 1.82
C VAL A 168 0.84 -15.98 2.83
N LEU A 169 0.23 -16.69 3.78
CA LEU A 169 -0.64 -16.11 4.81
C LEU A 169 0.12 -15.64 6.07
N PHE A 170 1.29 -16.21 6.33
CA PHE A 170 2.04 -16.06 7.57
C PHE A 170 3.51 -15.67 7.32
N PRO A 171 4.21 -15.10 8.31
CA PRO A 171 5.59 -14.66 8.16
C PRO A 171 6.56 -15.77 7.73
N ILE A 172 7.48 -15.44 6.84
CA ILE A 172 8.52 -16.35 6.34
C ILE A 172 9.38 -16.86 7.50
N GLY A 173 9.52 -18.18 7.59
CA GLY A 173 10.34 -18.87 8.59
C GLY A 173 9.66 -19.15 9.94
N TRP A 174 8.42 -18.71 10.16
CA TRP A 174 7.70 -19.02 11.40
C TRP A 174 7.30 -20.48 11.53
N ILE A 175 6.79 -21.08 10.46
CA ILE A 175 6.05 -22.34 10.58
C ILE A 175 6.88 -23.49 10.02
N GLN A 176 7.63 -24.12 10.94
CA GLN A 176 8.38 -25.35 10.72
C GLN A 176 7.57 -26.61 11.06
N ASP A 177 6.43 -26.44 11.76
CA ASP A 177 5.48 -27.51 12.10
C ASP A 177 4.21 -27.38 11.22
N GLU A 178 4.03 -28.32 10.31
CA GLU A 178 2.89 -28.36 9.39
C GLU A 178 1.52 -28.39 10.11
N ARG A 179 1.44 -28.94 11.33
CA ARG A 179 0.18 -28.98 12.09
C ARG A 179 -0.23 -27.60 12.57
N VAL A 180 0.74 -26.82 13.04
CA VAL A 180 0.50 -25.43 13.46
C VAL A 180 0.10 -24.57 12.24
N LEU A 181 0.66 -24.84 11.06
CA LEU A 181 0.20 -24.20 9.81
C LEU A 181 -1.26 -24.55 9.50
N GLU A 182 -1.61 -25.83 9.60
CA GLU A 182 -2.96 -26.31 9.30
C GLU A 182 -3.99 -25.70 10.26
N GLU A 183 -3.76 -25.78 11.56
CA GLU A 183 -4.63 -25.20 12.60
C GLU A 183 -4.80 -23.68 12.42
N ALA A 184 -3.71 -22.95 12.18
CA ALA A 184 -3.76 -21.51 11.92
C ALA A 184 -4.53 -21.20 10.63
N THR A 185 -4.38 -22.00 9.58
CA THR A 185 -5.09 -21.82 8.29
C THR A 185 -6.59 -22.13 8.42
N GLN A 186 -6.96 -23.13 9.24
CA GLN A 186 -8.36 -23.42 9.57
C GLN A 186 -9.01 -22.24 10.32
N GLU A 187 -8.29 -21.60 11.24
CA GLU A 187 -8.81 -20.42 11.95
C GLU A 187 -8.88 -19.17 11.05
N VAL A 188 -7.94 -18.98 10.13
CA VAL A 188 -8.04 -17.96 9.06
C VAL A 188 -9.30 -18.17 8.22
N CYS A 189 -9.60 -19.40 7.83
CA CYS A 189 -10.84 -19.75 7.12
C CYS A 189 -12.09 -19.45 7.96
N ARG A 190 -12.06 -19.72 9.27
CA ARG A 190 -13.16 -19.38 10.19
C ARG A 190 -13.38 -17.87 10.28
N LEU A 191 -12.32 -17.07 10.39
CA LEU A 191 -12.42 -15.61 10.39
C LEU A 191 -12.92 -15.07 9.05
N TYR A 192 -12.41 -15.58 7.94
CA TYR A 192 -12.84 -15.19 6.60
C TYR A 192 -14.37 -15.37 6.40
N GLN A 193 -14.95 -16.45 6.92
CA GLN A 193 -16.40 -16.65 6.93
C GLN A 193 -17.16 -15.59 7.73
N THR A 194 -16.58 -15.06 8.82
CA THR A 194 -17.20 -14.01 9.64
C THR A 194 -17.13 -12.62 9.02
N TYR A 195 -16.18 -12.38 8.11
CA TYR A 195 -16.02 -11.10 7.41
C TYR A 195 -16.90 -10.94 6.17
N ARG A 196 -17.77 -11.90 5.86
CA ARG A 196 -18.70 -11.80 4.73
C ARG A 196 -19.57 -10.54 4.81
N GLY A 197 -19.55 -9.74 3.74
CA GLY A 197 -20.20 -8.44 3.62
C GLY A 197 -19.28 -7.26 3.93
N LEU A 198 -18.05 -7.49 4.38
CA LEU A 198 -17.04 -6.47 4.63
C LEU A 198 -16.39 -6.02 3.30
N PRO A 199 -16.50 -4.74 2.90
CA PRO A 199 -15.85 -4.25 1.68
C PRO A 199 -14.31 -4.36 1.78
N ALA A 200 -13.64 -4.63 0.65
CA ALA A 200 -12.18 -4.78 0.62
C ALA A 200 -11.44 -3.57 1.25
N ALA A 201 -11.81 -2.34 0.89
CA ALA A 201 -11.21 -1.12 1.46
C ALA A 201 -11.41 -0.97 3.00
N GLU A 202 -12.44 -1.59 3.57
CA GLU A 202 -12.66 -1.63 5.02
C GLU A 202 -11.85 -2.75 5.68
N ALA A 203 -11.72 -3.91 5.02
CA ALA A 203 -10.81 -4.97 5.44
C ALA A 203 -9.34 -4.50 5.42
N GLU A 204 -8.94 -3.73 4.41
CA GLU A 204 -7.65 -3.03 4.33
C GLU A 204 -7.47 -2.05 5.51
N MET A 205 -8.46 -1.21 5.81
CA MET A 205 -8.42 -0.29 6.96
C MET A 205 -8.26 -1.04 8.29
N LEU A 206 -9.07 -2.07 8.53
CA LEU A 206 -8.99 -2.90 9.73
C LEU A 206 -7.64 -3.63 9.85
N TYR A 207 -7.08 -4.11 8.73
CA TYR A 207 -5.74 -4.70 8.70
C TYR A 207 -4.69 -3.69 9.20
N MET A 208 -4.70 -2.49 8.61
CA MET A 208 -3.76 -1.43 9.00
C MET A 208 -3.93 -1.00 10.47
N GLN A 209 -5.18 -0.91 10.95
CA GLN A 209 -5.49 -0.60 12.36
C GLN A 209 -5.09 -1.70 13.33
N GLU A 210 -4.99 -2.96 12.92
CA GLU A 210 -4.37 -4.00 13.76
C GLU A 210 -2.85 -3.87 13.78
N VAL A 211 -2.20 -3.57 12.64
CA VAL A 211 -0.74 -3.45 12.56
C VAL A 211 -0.18 -2.22 13.27
N GLU A 212 -0.89 -1.07 13.25
CA GLU A 212 -0.43 0.17 13.92
C GLU A 212 -0.24 0.01 15.45
N LYS A 213 -0.87 -1.01 16.04
CA LYS A 213 -0.81 -1.36 17.47
C LYS A 213 0.36 -2.29 17.83
N ILE A 214 1.12 -2.81 16.86
CA ILE A 214 2.14 -3.86 17.07
C ILE A 214 3.52 -3.23 17.32
N GLU A 215 4.30 -3.78 18.27
CA GLU A 215 5.70 -3.35 18.46
C GLU A 215 6.50 -3.64 17.18
N GLY A 216 7.17 -2.61 16.65
CA GLY A 216 7.86 -2.68 15.36
C GLY A 216 7.19 -1.83 14.29
N TYR A 217 5.92 -1.44 14.46
CA TYR A 217 5.25 -0.52 13.53
C TYR A 217 6.06 0.77 13.34
N GLY A 218 6.37 1.09 12.08
CA GLY A 218 7.17 2.25 11.69
C GLY A 218 8.60 2.30 12.24
N GLN A 219 9.13 1.19 12.79
CA GLN A 219 10.49 1.11 13.29
C GLN A 219 11.49 0.83 12.17
N GLU A 220 12.65 1.47 12.20
CA GLU A 220 13.79 1.09 11.37
C GLU A 220 15.08 1.01 12.20
N SER A 221 15.78 -0.12 12.09
CA SER A 221 16.94 -0.47 12.91
C SER A 221 18.27 -0.37 12.17
N TYR A 222 19.27 0.21 12.82
CA TYR A 222 20.64 0.34 12.33
C TYR A 222 21.63 -0.29 13.31
N HIS A 223 22.57 -1.08 12.80
CA HIS A 223 23.64 -1.65 13.59
C HIS A 223 24.71 -0.58 13.92
N ALA A 224 25.10 -0.51 15.19
CA ALA A 224 26.16 0.38 15.66
C ALA A 224 26.83 -0.19 16.92
N LYS A 225 27.82 0.53 17.45
CA LYS A 225 28.45 0.30 18.75
C LYS A 225 28.31 1.52 19.65
N ASP A 226 28.18 1.27 20.95
CA ASP A 226 28.24 2.32 21.97
C ASP A 226 29.69 2.79 22.24
N SER A 227 29.87 3.77 23.14
CA SER A 227 31.19 4.30 23.51
C SER A 227 32.14 3.29 24.16
N GLN A 228 31.64 2.12 24.57
CA GLN A 228 32.42 1.01 25.13
C GLN A 228 32.72 -0.06 24.07
N GLY A 229 32.31 0.15 22.82
CA GLY A 229 32.46 -0.82 21.73
C GLY A 229 31.44 -1.96 21.76
N THR A 230 30.39 -1.88 22.59
CA THR A 230 29.34 -2.89 22.69
C THR A 230 28.38 -2.78 21.51
N ASP A 231 28.05 -3.90 20.87
CA ASP A 231 27.05 -3.94 19.80
C ASP A 231 25.65 -3.51 20.29
N ILE A 232 25.05 -2.58 19.56
CA ILE A 232 23.71 -2.03 19.79
C ILE A 232 22.91 -1.98 18.48
N LEU A 233 21.59 -1.85 18.62
CA LEU A 233 20.68 -1.45 17.56
C LEU A 233 20.12 -0.06 17.87
N ILE A 234 20.33 0.87 16.95
CA ILE A 234 19.69 2.18 16.94
C ILE A 234 18.38 2.03 16.16
N VAL A 235 17.25 2.19 16.83
CA VAL A 235 15.92 2.02 16.24
C VAL A 235 15.22 3.36 16.18
N SER A 236 15.04 3.93 14.99
CA SER A 236 14.20 5.11 14.80
C SER A 236 12.73 4.67 14.75
N CYS A 237 11.86 5.36 15.48
CA CYS A 237 10.43 5.05 15.61
C CYS A 237 9.58 6.33 15.55
N LEU A 238 8.28 6.22 15.80
CA LEU A 238 7.33 7.35 15.78
C LEU A 238 7.66 8.40 16.84
N ASP A 239 8.04 7.98 18.05
CA ASP A 239 8.25 8.89 19.19
C ASP A 239 9.68 9.43 19.32
N GLY A 240 10.67 8.74 18.74
CA GLY A 240 12.07 9.08 18.93
C GLY A 240 13.06 8.04 18.39
N ILE A 241 14.21 7.98 19.05
CA ILE A 241 15.27 7.00 18.81
C ILE A 241 15.41 6.10 20.04
N ILE A 242 15.26 4.80 19.84
CA ILE A 242 15.45 3.78 20.86
C ILE A 242 16.82 3.12 20.66
N VAL A 243 17.62 3.00 21.71
CA VAL A 243 18.85 2.19 21.71
C VAL A 243 18.56 0.86 22.39
N LYS A 244 18.55 -0.23 21.62
CA LYS A 244 18.42 -1.62 22.11
C LYS A 244 19.82 -2.23 22.22
N HIS A 245 20.25 -2.66 23.41
CA HIS A 245 21.52 -3.37 23.60
C HIS A 245 21.34 -4.89 23.45
N LYS A 246 22.30 -5.57 22.80
CA LYS A 246 22.25 -7.05 22.66
C LYS A 246 22.47 -7.81 23.98
N ASN A 247 22.99 -7.16 25.02
CA ASN A 247 23.32 -7.77 26.32
C ASN A 247 22.17 -7.74 27.34
N GLY A 248 20.92 -7.52 26.91
CA GLY A 248 19.74 -7.55 27.77
C GLY A 248 19.55 -6.32 28.68
N LYS A 249 20.38 -5.27 28.56
CA LYS A 249 20.09 -3.98 29.18
C LYS A 249 18.75 -3.44 28.67
N PRO A 250 17.94 -2.77 29.51
CA PRO A 250 16.68 -2.18 29.08
C PRO A 250 16.92 -1.15 27.96
N PRO A 251 15.99 -1.04 27.00
CA PRO A 251 16.11 -0.08 25.91
C PRO A 251 16.00 1.37 26.42
N VAL A 252 16.79 2.27 25.84
CA VAL A 252 16.76 3.71 26.18
C VAL A 252 16.09 4.47 25.05
N LEU A 253 15.00 5.19 25.35
CA LEU A 253 14.31 6.06 24.41
C LEU A 253 14.77 7.52 24.57
N PHE A 254 15.14 8.14 23.45
CA PHE A 254 15.35 9.58 23.30
C PHE A 254 14.19 10.13 22.47
N ASN A 255 13.25 10.86 23.10
CA ASN A 255 12.09 11.39 22.39
C ASN A 255 12.52 12.46 21.37
N TRP A 256 11.76 12.63 20.29
CA TRP A 256 12.02 13.72 19.32
C TRP A 256 12.06 15.11 19.98
N ASN A 257 11.25 15.33 21.02
CA ASN A 257 11.22 16.59 21.78
C ASN A 257 12.51 16.85 22.58
N ASP A 258 13.25 15.79 22.94
CA ASP A 258 14.48 15.88 23.74
C ASP A 258 15.74 16.01 22.87
N ILE A 259 15.64 15.72 21.56
CA ILE A 259 16.74 15.76 20.60
C ILE A 259 16.79 17.15 19.95
N ASN A 260 17.78 17.96 20.34
CA ASN A 260 18.02 19.27 19.73
C ASN A 260 18.55 19.14 18.31
N ASN A 261 19.54 18.27 18.11
CA ASN A 261 20.25 18.13 16.84
C ASN A 261 20.79 16.69 16.67
N MET A 262 21.05 16.32 15.42
CA MET A 262 21.60 15.02 15.03
C MET A 262 22.68 15.23 13.98
N THR A 263 23.88 14.72 14.25
CA THR A 263 25.07 14.97 13.42
C THR A 263 25.78 13.67 13.06
N HIS A 264 26.69 13.74 12.08
CA HIS A 264 27.56 12.62 11.73
C HIS A 264 28.99 13.10 11.49
N ASN A 265 29.98 12.31 11.88
CA ASN A 265 31.40 12.62 11.71
C ASN A 265 32.18 11.32 11.50
N LYS A 266 32.85 11.15 10.34
CA LYS A 266 33.43 9.86 9.92
C LYS A 266 32.39 8.75 10.10
N SER A 267 32.73 7.63 10.73
CA SER A 267 31.83 6.51 11.07
C SER A 267 31.02 6.70 12.37
N PHE A 268 30.86 7.93 12.88
CA PHE A 268 30.03 8.20 14.06
C PHE A 268 28.75 8.92 13.69
N PHE A 269 27.64 8.46 14.27
CA PHE A 269 26.35 9.15 14.33
C PHE A 269 26.14 9.66 15.76
N ALA A 270 25.61 10.87 15.91
CA ALA A 270 25.56 11.56 17.20
C ALA A 270 24.20 12.23 17.45
N LEU A 271 23.77 12.20 18.72
CA LEU A 271 22.59 12.90 19.24
C LEU A 271 23.03 13.99 20.21
N GLU A 272 22.58 15.22 19.95
CA GLU A 272 22.74 16.37 20.85
C GLU A 272 21.38 16.60 21.52
N LEU A 273 21.32 16.44 22.84
CA LEU A 273 20.07 16.55 23.61
C LEU A 273 19.84 17.99 24.08
N ALA A 274 18.58 18.42 24.11
CA ALA A 274 18.23 19.81 24.45
C ALA A 274 18.48 20.17 25.93
N ASN A 275 18.59 19.16 26.81
CA ASN A 275 18.68 19.30 28.26
C ASN A 275 20.03 18.84 28.85
N LYS A 276 21.02 18.51 28.00
CA LYS A 276 22.36 18.07 28.42
C LYS A 276 23.43 18.66 27.50
N GLU A 277 24.57 19.01 28.06
CA GLU A 277 25.75 19.40 27.28
C GLU A 277 26.42 18.19 26.58
N ASP A 278 26.18 16.98 27.08
CA ASP A 278 26.76 15.74 26.54
C ASP A 278 26.15 15.34 25.20
N THR A 279 27.02 15.15 24.20
CA THR A 279 26.69 14.51 22.92
C THR A 279 26.79 12.99 23.03
N ILE A 280 25.72 12.27 22.74
CA ILE A 280 25.72 10.79 22.72
C ILE A 280 26.19 10.33 21.34
N GLN A 281 27.24 9.51 21.28
CA GLN A 281 27.83 9.04 20.03
C GLN A 281 27.71 7.53 19.87
N PHE A 282 27.45 7.10 18.63
CA PHE A 282 27.36 5.71 18.22
C PHE A 282 28.25 5.47 17.00
N GLN A 283 29.06 4.41 17.02
CA GLN A 283 29.94 4.05 15.91
C GLN A 283 29.21 3.11 14.95
N THR A 284 28.97 3.55 13.71
CA THR A 284 28.48 2.70 12.62
C THR A 284 29.63 1.98 11.92
N GLU A 285 29.30 1.05 11.02
CA GLU A 285 30.27 0.29 10.20
C GLU A 285 31.25 1.22 9.44
N ASP A 286 30.71 2.23 8.74
CA ASP A 286 31.50 3.17 7.96
C ASP A 286 30.89 4.59 7.94
N MET A 287 31.54 5.51 7.21
CA MET A 287 31.11 6.90 7.03
C MET A 287 29.88 7.04 6.12
N GLU A 288 29.63 6.09 5.23
CA GLU A 288 28.45 6.11 4.36
C GLU A 288 27.19 5.82 5.18
N THR A 289 27.30 4.84 6.07
CA THR A 289 26.26 4.39 6.99
C THR A 289 25.96 5.46 8.04
N SER A 290 26.95 6.09 8.66
CA SER A 290 26.70 7.20 9.62
C SER A 290 25.92 8.34 8.97
N LYS A 291 26.30 8.72 7.74
CA LYS A 291 25.66 9.76 6.95
C LYS A 291 24.24 9.37 6.54
N TYR A 292 24.03 8.12 6.15
CA TYR A 292 22.72 7.57 5.82
C TYR A 292 21.79 7.58 7.03
N VAL A 293 22.22 7.02 8.17
CA VAL A 293 21.46 6.99 9.43
C VAL A 293 21.07 8.39 9.88
N CYS A 294 22.04 9.33 9.87
CA CYS A 294 21.80 10.72 10.23
C CYS A 294 20.73 11.37 9.34
N ARG A 295 20.85 11.25 8.00
CA ARG A 295 19.85 11.75 7.05
C ARG A 295 18.47 11.15 7.31
N MET A 296 18.37 9.84 7.51
CA MET A 296 17.08 9.16 7.75
C MET A 296 16.44 9.59 9.07
N CYS A 297 17.22 9.71 10.15
CA CYS A 297 16.72 10.16 11.44
C CYS A 297 16.30 11.63 11.40
N LEU A 298 17.06 12.51 10.75
CA LEU A 298 16.69 13.92 10.53
C LEU A 298 15.39 14.05 9.72
N ALA A 299 15.22 13.23 8.67
CA ALA A 299 14.02 13.23 7.86
C ALA A 299 12.79 12.75 8.66
N ARG A 300 12.94 11.69 9.47
CA ARG A 300 11.90 11.20 10.39
C ARG A 300 11.55 12.23 11.46
N HIS A 301 12.52 12.85 12.12
CA HIS A 301 12.28 13.92 13.08
C HIS A 301 11.51 15.09 12.44
N LYS A 302 11.93 15.55 11.24
CA LYS A 302 11.21 16.59 10.49
C LYS A 302 9.75 16.18 10.19
N PHE A 303 9.53 14.96 9.70
CA PHE A 303 8.20 14.44 9.39
C PHE A 303 7.32 14.38 10.64
N TYR A 304 7.77 13.73 11.72
CA TYR A 304 6.96 13.58 12.93
C TYR A 304 6.71 14.92 13.62
N ARG A 305 7.67 15.85 13.63
CA ARG A 305 7.47 17.20 14.20
C ARG A 305 6.38 17.99 13.45
N ILE A 306 6.27 17.84 12.13
CA ILE A 306 5.22 18.50 11.33
C ILE A 306 3.85 17.82 11.52
N ASN A 307 3.81 16.49 11.58
CA ASN A 307 2.56 15.75 11.69
C ASN A 307 1.99 15.67 13.13
N LYS A 308 2.83 15.81 14.17
CA LYS A 308 2.40 15.81 15.58
C LYS A 308 1.49 16.99 15.91
N SER A 309 1.65 18.14 15.26
CA SER A 309 0.71 19.27 15.39
C SER A 309 -0.63 19.06 14.68
N ILE A 310 -0.70 18.14 13.71
CA ILE A 310 -1.95 17.76 13.02
C ILE A 310 -2.71 16.74 13.87
N ALA A 311 -2.02 15.70 14.38
CA ALA A 311 -2.61 14.67 15.22
C ALA A 311 -3.30 15.22 16.50
N VAL A 312 -2.79 16.31 17.09
CA VAL A 312 -3.41 16.97 18.25
C VAL A 312 -4.76 17.63 17.91
N LEU A 313 -4.93 18.12 16.68
CA LEU A 313 -6.21 18.70 16.23
C LEU A 313 -7.26 17.60 15.99
N ASP A 314 -6.86 16.51 15.35
CA ASP A 314 -7.78 15.39 15.06
C ASP A 314 -8.18 14.61 16.31
N PHE A 315 -7.27 14.42 17.28
CA PHE A 315 -7.63 13.81 18.58
C PHE A 315 -8.71 14.62 19.32
N VAL A 316 -8.64 15.96 19.27
CA VAL A 316 -9.68 16.82 19.88
C VAL A 316 -11.01 16.67 19.13
N CYS A 317 -11.00 16.67 17.80
CA CYS A 317 -12.21 16.48 16.99
C CYS A 317 -12.90 15.13 17.24
N ILE A 318 -12.13 14.03 17.40
CA ILE A 318 -12.69 12.70 17.68
C ILE A 318 -13.35 12.65 19.06
N PHE A 319 -12.71 13.19 20.10
CA PHE A 319 -13.25 13.15 21.47
C PHE A 319 -14.49 14.03 21.68
N PHE A 320 -14.67 15.12 20.92
CA PHE A 320 -15.87 15.96 21.00
C PHE A 320 -17.03 15.50 20.10
N SER A 321 -16.83 14.51 19.23
CA SER A 321 -17.84 14.06 18.24
C SER A 321 -18.60 12.79 18.63
N SER A 322 -18.74 12.50 19.93
CA SER A 322 -19.62 11.44 20.44
C SER A 322 -20.86 12.03 21.15
N PRO A 323 -22.08 11.91 20.59
CA PRO A 323 -23.29 12.27 21.31
C PRO A 323 -23.54 11.24 22.42
N GLN A 324 -23.31 11.63 23.68
CA GLN A 324 -23.64 10.78 24.84
C GLN A 324 -25.15 10.52 24.90
N SER A 325 -25.57 9.32 24.47
CA SER A 325 -26.88 8.77 24.81
C SER A 325 -26.89 8.36 26.29
N LYS A 326 -27.42 9.25 27.14
CA LYS A 326 -27.63 8.95 28.56
C LYS A 326 -28.64 7.79 28.71
N PRO A 327 -28.33 6.73 29.47
CA PRO A 327 -29.32 5.71 29.80
C PRO A 327 -30.36 6.30 30.76
N GLN A 328 -31.64 6.16 30.40
CA GLN A 328 -32.78 6.46 31.27
C GLN A 328 -32.83 5.44 32.43
N PRO A 329 -32.93 5.87 33.71
CA PRO A 329 -33.15 4.95 34.81
C PRO A 329 -34.60 4.45 34.81
N TYR A 330 -34.79 3.14 34.90
CA TYR A 330 -36.11 2.52 35.07
C TYR A 330 -36.74 2.97 36.40
N MET A 331 -37.85 3.70 36.33
CA MET A 331 -38.67 4.06 37.49
C MET A 331 -39.85 3.09 37.60
N ILE A 332 -39.99 2.45 38.75
CA ILE A 332 -41.12 1.56 39.07
C ILE A 332 -42.38 2.42 39.22
N ALA A 333 -43.47 2.06 38.53
CA ALA A 333 -44.73 2.78 38.61
C ALA A 333 -45.49 2.46 39.93
N PRO A 334 -45.90 3.47 40.72
CA PRO A 334 -46.84 3.27 41.82
C PRO A 334 -48.28 3.20 41.30
N ALA A 335 -49.14 2.45 42.00
CA ALA A 335 -50.52 2.21 41.62
C ALA A 335 -51.39 3.48 41.63
N GLN A 336 -52.27 3.63 40.65
CA GLN A 336 -53.25 4.72 40.62
C GLN A 336 -54.51 4.36 41.42
N LEU A 337 -54.83 5.16 42.43
CA LEU A 337 -56.16 5.24 43.01
C LEU A 337 -57.04 6.15 42.16
N HIS A 338 -58.30 5.76 41.99
CA HIS A 338 -59.30 6.55 41.28
C HIS A 338 -59.60 7.86 42.02
N TYR A 339 -59.73 8.97 41.28
CA TYR A 339 -60.68 10.01 41.63
C TYR A 339 -61.29 10.66 40.37
N ASN A 340 -62.55 11.06 40.48
CA ASN A 340 -63.39 11.49 39.37
C ASN A 340 -63.63 13.01 39.46
N GLY A 341 -63.70 13.72 38.33
CA GLY A 341 -63.88 15.18 38.33
C GLY A 341 -64.17 15.77 36.94
N HIS A 342 -65.39 16.28 36.75
CA HIS A 342 -65.87 16.91 35.51
C HIS A 342 -65.54 18.42 35.44
N TYR A 343 -65.45 18.97 34.21
CA TYR A 343 -66.28 20.07 33.65
C TYR A 343 -65.53 21.00 32.67
N THR A 344 -66.09 21.14 31.44
CA THR A 344 -66.26 22.36 30.57
C THR A 344 -65.20 23.47 30.47
N SER A 345 -65.09 24.28 29.40
CA SER A 345 -65.54 24.23 27.99
C SER A 345 -64.95 25.45 27.25
N GLN A 346 -64.72 25.31 25.93
CA GLN A 346 -64.83 26.35 24.88
C GLN A 346 -63.92 27.59 24.75
N ASP A 347 -63.78 27.94 23.46
CA ASP A 347 -63.51 29.24 22.83
C ASP A 347 -62.16 29.94 23.07
N SER A 348 -61.57 30.68 22.12
CA SER A 348 -61.67 30.75 20.64
C SER A 348 -60.58 31.72 20.17
N LEU A 349 -60.00 31.57 18.96
CA LEU A 349 -59.72 32.67 18.02
C LEU A 349 -59.09 32.17 16.70
N TYR A 350 -59.43 32.85 15.61
CA TYR A 350 -59.15 32.48 14.21
C TYR A 350 -57.95 33.23 13.61
N ILE A 351 -57.33 32.62 12.58
CA ILE A 351 -56.88 33.14 11.26
C ILE A 351 -55.72 32.24 10.79
N ASN A 352 -55.89 31.22 9.92
CA ASN A 352 -56.26 31.21 8.49
C ASN A 352 -55.11 31.80 7.60
N ASN A 353 -54.56 31.20 6.53
CA ASN A 353 -54.65 29.91 5.83
C ASN A 353 -53.76 30.03 4.55
N GLN A 354 -53.57 28.90 3.86
CA GLN A 354 -53.18 28.66 2.44
C GLN A 354 -51.77 28.06 2.25
N ASN A 355 -51.58 26.95 1.51
CA ASN A 355 -52.50 26.02 0.85
C ASN A 355 -51.85 24.63 0.67
N GLY A 356 -52.60 23.54 0.86
CA GLY A 356 -52.36 22.26 0.18
C GLY A 356 -53.12 22.23 -1.17
N TYR A 357 -53.31 21.12 -1.89
CA TYR A 357 -53.12 19.68 -1.63
C TYR A 357 -53.33 18.89 -2.97
N TYR A 358 -52.75 17.68 -3.10
CA TYR A 358 -53.40 16.44 -3.67
C TYR A 358 -53.74 16.36 -5.19
N TYR A 359 -53.90 15.19 -5.88
CA TYR A 359 -53.50 13.77 -5.70
C TYR A 359 -53.76 12.95 -7.02
N HIS A 360 -53.57 11.62 -6.98
CA HIS A 360 -53.99 10.55 -7.94
C HIS A 360 -53.12 10.34 -9.21
N SER A 361 -52.59 9.15 -9.58
CA SER A 361 -53.09 7.73 -9.68
C SER A 361 -54.06 7.51 -10.85
N GLN A 362 -54.03 6.48 -11.72
CA GLN A 362 -53.63 5.04 -11.63
C GLN A 362 -53.02 4.53 -12.98
N THR A 363 -52.45 3.32 -13.08
CA THR A 363 -53.08 2.05 -13.57
C THR A 363 -52.00 0.94 -13.80
N SER A 364 -52.23 -0.35 -14.11
CA SER A 364 -53.24 -1.38 -13.72
C SER A 364 -52.92 -2.77 -14.36
N LEU A 365 -53.02 -3.88 -13.59
CA LEU A 365 -53.25 -5.30 -14.03
C LEU A 365 -52.13 -6.01 -14.87
N ASP A 366 -51.98 -7.36 -14.98
CA ASP A 366 -52.76 -8.52 -14.50
C ASP A 366 -51.91 -9.84 -14.34
N ARG A 367 -52.50 -10.97 -13.89
CA ARG A 367 -51.89 -12.35 -13.83
C ARG A 367 -52.32 -13.23 -15.04
N SER A 368 -51.56 -14.23 -15.52
CA SER A 368 -51.60 -15.67 -15.11
C SER A 368 -50.95 -16.60 -16.20
N PRO A 369 -50.71 -17.93 -15.98
CA PRO A 369 -49.78 -18.78 -16.78
C PRO A 369 -50.41 -19.95 -17.59
N HIS A 370 -49.69 -20.52 -18.59
CA HIS A 370 -49.76 -21.89 -19.23
C HIS A 370 -48.87 -21.90 -20.53
N GLU A 371 -48.34 -22.98 -21.15
CA GLU A 371 -47.84 -24.30 -20.70
C GLU A 371 -47.03 -25.07 -21.81
N PHE A 372 -46.36 -26.19 -21.43
CA PHE A 372 -45.96 -27.42 -22.19
C PHE A 372 -45.03 -27.44 -23.46
N ASN A 373 -43.89 -28.15 -23.29
CA ASN A 373 -43.34 -29.25 -24.13
C ASN A 373 -42.52 -29.04 -25.45
N GLY A 374 -41.36 -29.71 -25.55
CA GLY A 374 -41.07 -30.58 -26.72
C GLY A 374 -39.70 -30.56 -27.45
N ARG A 375 -38.95 -31.68 -27.31
CA ARG A 375 -38.06 -32.36 -28.32
C ARG A 375 -36.65 -31.84 -28.70
N ILE A 376 -35.66 -32.49 -28.09
CA ILE A 376 -34.54 -33.26 -28.69
C ILE A 376 -34.34 -33.16 -30.23
N ARG A 377 -33.09 -32.89 -30.67
CA ARG A 377 -32.47 -33.59 -31.82
C ARG A 377 -30.94 -33.69 -31.72
N ASN A 378 -30.41 -34.90 -31.98
CA ASN A 378 -28.97 -35.21 -32.06
C ASN A 378 -28.32 -34.72 -33.37
N GLY A 379 -26.99 -34.55 -33.37
CA GLY A 379 -26.19 -34.29 -34.58
C GLY A 379 -24.67 -34.32 -34.35
N SER A 380 -24.08 -35.51 -34.42
CA SER A 380 -22.62 -35.75 -34.58
C SER A 380 -22.28 -35.69 -36.11
N VAL A 381 -21.05 -35.69 -36.67
CA VAL A 381 -19.79 -36.43 -36.38
C VAL A 381 -18.59 -35.87 -37.20
N TYR A 382 -17.36 -36.32 -36.86
CA TYR A 382 -16.12 -36.45 -37.68
C TYR A 382 -15.29 -35.17 -38.01
N SER A 383 -14.00 -35.04 -37.61
CA SER A 383 -12.71 -35.66 -38.08
C SER A 383 -11.93 -34.71 -39.03
N ALA A 384 -10.59 -34.69 -39.18
CA ALA A 384 -9.51 -35.62 -38.78
C ALA A 384 -8.14 -34.91 -38.52
N HIS A 385 -7.09 -35.69 -38.21
CA HIS A 385 -5.69 -35.29 -37.91
C HIS A 385 -4.76 -35.17 -39.14
N SER A 386 -3.54 -34.62 -38.97
CA SER A 386 -2.21 -35.09 -39.47
C SER A 386 -1.10 -34.05 -39.15
N THR A 387 -0.04 -34.32 -38.35
CA THR A 387 1.32 -34.85 -38.69
C THR A 387 2.02 -34.11 -39.84
N SER A 388 3.26 -33.58 -39.79
CA SER A 388 4.60 -34.15 -39.46
C SER A 388 5.68 -33.03 -39.60
N SER A 389 6.76 -32.86 -38.81
CA SER A 389 8.06 -33.60 -38.63
C SER A 389 9.28 -33.15 -39.50
N LEU A 390 10.36 -32.74 -38.82
CA LEU A 390 11.81 -32.80 -39.15
C LEU A 390 12.43 -32.01 -40.35
N ASN A 391 13.34 -31.06 -40.08
CA ASN A 391 14.81 -31.22 -40.25
C ASN A 391 15.66 -29.95 -39.95
N ASN A 392 16.94 -30.17 -39.65
CA ASN A 392 18.05 -29.21 -39.43
C ASN A 392 19.14 -29.52 -40.53
N PRO A 393 20.34 -28.87 -40.65
CA PRO A 393 20.87 -27.65 -40.03
C PRO A 393 21.68 -26.69 -40.98
N GLN A 394 22.31 -25.67 -40.35
CA GLN A 394 23.67 -25.12 -40.62
C GLN A 394 23.99 -23.97 -41.63
N HIS A 395 24.73 -23.01 -41.06
CA HIS A 395 25.95 -22.31 -41.54
C HIS A 395 25.96 -20.93 -42.24
N TYR A 396 26.71 -20.03 -41.57
CA TYR A 396 27.71 -19.05 -42.05
C TYR A 396 27.42 -17.53 -42.24
N LEU A 397 28.25 -16.78 -41.49
CA LEU A 397 28.99 -15.53 -41.81
C LEU A 397 28.35 -14.12 -41.71
N GLN A 398 29.24 -13.18 -41.34
CA GLN A 398 29.07 -11.74 -41.11
C GLN A 398 28.84 -10.98 -42.44
N HIS A 399 28.38 -9.72 -42.50
CA HIS A 399 29.14 -8.51 -42.13
C HIS A 399 28.24 -7.26 -42.00
N SER A 400 28.67 -6.31 -41.14
CA SER A 400 28.23 -4.91 -41.18
C SER A 400 29.06 -4.12 -42.22
N PRO A 401 28.64 -2.91 -42.65
CA PRO A 401 28.98 -1.72 -41.87
C PRO A 401 27.94 -0.57 -41.89
N MET A 402 28.24 0.50 -41.13
CA MET A 402 28.07 1.96 -41.37
C MET A 402 27.09 2.44 -42.47
N SER A 403 26.39 3.58 -42.38
CA SER A 403 26.25 4.69 -41.41
C SER A 403 24.94 5.43 -41.78
N SER A 404 24.33 6.33 -41.01
CA SER A 404 24.67 7.77 -40.89
C SER A 404 23.52 8.46 -40.12
N ASN A 405 23.81 9.51 -39.34
CA ASN A 405 22.78 10.47 -38.90
C ASN A 405 22.48 11.47 -40.04
N PRO A 406 21.30 12.13 -40.00
CA PRO A 406 21.36 13.57 -39.76
C PRO A 406 20.33 14.11 -38.75
N SER A 407 20.66 15.28 -38.21
CA SER A 407 19.94 16.09 -37.22
C SER A 407 18.85 16.97 -37.84
N ILE A 408 17.83 17.35 -37.06
CA ILE A 408 16.94 18.56 -37.14
C ILE A 408 15.93 18.39 -35.98
N THR A 409 15.82 19.20 -34.91
CA THR A 409 15.60 20.65 -34.66
C THR A 409 14.15 21.13 -34.76
N GLY A 410 13.62 21.68 -33.64
CA GLY A 410 12.35 22.42 -33.50
C GLY A 410 11.15 21.55 -33.07
N SER A 411 10.43 21.81 -31.96
CA SER A 411 9.59 22.99 -31.61
C SER A 411 8.38 23.15 -32.56
N ASP A 412 7.12 23.26 -32.15
CA ASP A 412 6.58 23.73 -30.86
C ASP A 412 5.06 23.42 -30.66
N VAL A 413 4.56 23.59 -29.42
CA VAL A 413 3.20 24.10 -29.04
C VAL A 413 1.89 23.30 -29.36
N MET A 414 1.18 22.91 -28.27
CA MET A 414 -0.30 22.97 -27.94
C MET A 414 -1.36 22.49 -28.99
N ARG A 415 -2.54 21.91 -28.69
CA ARG A 415 -3.46 21.96 -27.52
C ARG A 415 -4.48 20.74 -27.56
N PRO A 416 -5.68 20.71 -26.92
CA PRO A 416 -6.00 19.68 -25.90
C PRO A 416 -7.17 18.70 -26.25
N ASP A 417 -7.60 17.96 -25.21
CA ASP A 417 -8.89 17.27 -25.00
C ASP A 417 -9.20 15.94 -25.73
N TYR A 418 -9.01 14.82 -25.01
CA TYR A 418 -9.97 13.71 -25.03
C TYR A 418 -9.93 12.89 -23.72
N MET A 419 -11.06 12.75 -23.04
CA MET A 419 -11.24 11.93 -21.83
C MET A 419 -12.18 10.75 -22.13
N PRO A 420 -11.76 9.50 -21.87
CA PRO A 420 -12.67 8.37 -21.75
C PRO A 420 -12.68 7.80 -20.32
N THR A 421 -13.82 7.96 -19.64
CA THR A 421 -14.12 7.30 -18.35
C THR A 421 -14.32 5.79 -18.53
N GLN A 422 -13.30 4.96 -18.24
CA GLN A 422 -13.45 3.51 -18.07
C GLN A 422 -12.45 2.91 -17.06
N LEU A 423 -12.69 3.07 -15.76
CA LEU A 423 -11.97 2.32 -14.71
C LEU A 423 -12.90 1.86 -13.59
N GLN A 424 -13.67 0.80 -13.85
CA GLN A 424 -14.38 0.04 -12.81
C GLN A 424 -14.06 -1.47 -12.81
N ASN A 425 -13.28 -1.96 -13.79
CA ASN A 425 -12.96 -3.39 -13.96
C ASN A 425 -11.47 -3.77 -13.76
N SER A 426 -10.56 -2.82 -13.51
CA SER A 426 -9.12 -3.14 -13.41
C SER A 426 -8.67 -3.73 -12.05
N ARG A 427 -9.52 -3.72 -11.01
CA ARG A 427 -9.15 -4.19 -9.66
C ARG A 427 -9.11 -5.72 -9.49
N ARG A 428 -9.60 -6.50 -10.46
CA ARG A 428 -9.71 -7.97 -10.37
C ARG A 428 -8.49 -8.76 -10.92
N SER A 429 -7.42 -8.09 -11.34
CA SER A 429 -6.27 -8.74 -11.98
C SER A 429 -4.98 -8.76 -11.15
N SER A 430 -4.96 -8.16 -9.96
CA SER A 430 -3.73 -7.89 -9.19
C SER A 430 -3.42 -8.91 -8.09
N VAL A 431 -4.01 -10.11 -8.15
CA VAL A 431 -3.63 -11.24 -7.29
C VAL A 431 -2.52 -12.03 -7.99
N GLN A 432 -1.29 -11.54 -7.91
CA GLN A 432 -0.10 -12.34 -8.19
C GLN A 432 0.73 -12.52 -6.92
N SER A 433 1.08 -13.77 -6.67
CA SER A 433 1.67 -14.25 -5.43
C SER A 433 3.04 -13.64 -5.16
N PHE A 434 3.33 -13.40 -3.88
CA PHE A 434 4.70 -13.25 -3.39
C PHE A 434 5.43 -14.60 -3.50
N VAL A 435 5.89 -14.95 -4.71
CA VAL A 435 6.85 -16.03 -4.92
C VAL A 435 8.23 -15.48 -4.60
N VAL A 436 8.80 -15.91 -3.48
CA VAL A 436 10.19 -15.65 -3.13
C VAL A 436 11.09 -16.53 -4.01
N LEU A 437 12.10 -15.91 -4.63
CA LEU A 437 13.28 -16.56 -5.19
C LEU A 437 14.47 -16.36 -4.26
#